data_AF-A0A371GQL5-F1
#
_entry.id   AF-A0A371GQL5-F1
#
_cell.length_a   1.000
_cell.length_b   1.000
_cell.length_c   1.000
_cell.angle_alpha   90.00
_cell.angle_beta   90.00
_cell.angle_gamma   90.00
#
_symmetry.space_group_name_H-M   'P 1'
#
loop_
_entity.id
_entity.type
_entity.pdbx_description
1 polymer ?
#
loop_
_entity_poly.entity_id
_entity_poly.type
_entity_poly.pdbx_seq_one_letter_code
_entity_poly.pdbx_strand_id
1 'polypeptide(L)'
;MESKGSISIKLLLLLHFFSVLCAAQDFDFFYFVQQWPGSYCDTQKSCCYPTTGKPAADFGIHGLWPNYNDGSYPSNCDPNNPFDQSQISDLTSSLQSNWPTLACPSSNGIEFWTHEWDKHGTCSESVLKQHDYFEAALSLGQKANILQALTTAGIEPNGQSYSLSSIKGAIKDGIGYTPYIECNVDTSGNSQLYQVYLCVNTSASDFIECPCQSFILRYRDIERKETPKMKPNFSFLSKLLILQYLSVLCLSQEFDFFYFVQQWPGAYCDTKQSCCYPKTGKPAADFGIHGLWPNYNDGSWPSNCDPDSVFDKSQISDLISSMEKSWPSLSCPSSNGLRFWSHEWEKHGTCAESELDQREYFEATLKLKQKVNLLRTLKNAGIEPDDGFYTLESISDAIKEGTGFAPGIECNRDSAGNSQLYQVYVCVDTSGSSLIECPVLPRSKCGSQVQFPKF
;
A
#
# COMPACT_ATOMS: atom_id res chain seq x y z
N MET A 1 45.00 -34.76 55.31
CA MET A 1 44.13 -34.12 56.32
C MET A 1 43.15 -33.25 55.54
N GLU A 2 42.12 -33.84 54.95
CA GLU A 2 40.80 -34.05 55.59
C GLU A 2 40.26 -32.79 56.27
N SER A 3 39.22 -32.19 55.67
CA SER A 3 37.90 -32.16 56.29
C SER A 3 36.86 -31.58 55.33
N LYS A 4 35.80 -32.36 55.08
CA LYS A 4 34.57 -31.95 54.39
C LYS A 4 33.66 -31.27 55.42
N GLY A 5 32.94 -30.22 55.02
CA GLY A 5 31.88 -29.62 55.82
C GLY A 5 30.93 -28.77 54.98
N SER A 6 29.87 -29.41 54.47
CA SER A 6 28.65 -28.78 53.94
C SER A 6 27.84 -28.20 55.09
N ILE A 7 27.21 -27.03 54.91
CA ILE A 7 25.88 -26.69 55.46
C ILE A 7 25.28 -25.58 54.57
N SER A 8 24.20 -25.94 53.89
CA SER A 8 23.19 -25.06 53.31
C SER A 8 22.70 -24.02 54.31
N ILE A 9 22.37 -22.82 53.81
CA ILE A 9 21.28 -21.90 54.23
C ILE A 9 21.75 -20.49 53.87
N LYS A 10 21.35 -20.04 52.68
CA LYS A 10 20.92 -18.66 52.36
C LYS A 10 20.30 -18.69 50.95
N LEU A 11 19.33 -19.59 50.81
CA LEU A 11 18.33 -19.57 49.73
C LEU A 11 17.16 -18.74 50.26
N LEU A 12 17.22 -17.42 50.14
CA LEU A 12 16.09 -16.49 50.20
C LEU A 12 16.67 -15.08 50.10
N LEU A 13 16.16 -14.29 49.15
CA LEU A 13 16.55 -12.91 48.82
C LEU A 13 17.68 -12.76 47.77
N LEU A 14 17.40 -13.16 46.53
CA LEU A 14 17.75 -12.38 45.31
C LEU A 14 17.21 -13.09 44.05
N LEU A 15 15.97 -13.58 44.13
CA LEU A 15 15.10 -13.68 42.97
C LEU A 15 14.21 -12.44 42.97
N HIS A 16 14.83 -11.25 42.86
CA HIS A 16 14.13 -10.16 42.18
C HIS A 16 14.19 -10.55 40.71
N PHE A 17 13.19 -11.35 40.31
CA PHE A 17 12.68 -11.33 38.96
C PHE A 17 12.55 -9.86 38.57
N PHE A 18 13.51 -9.34 37.81
CA PHE A 18 13.18 -8.37 36.78
C PHE A 18 12.40 -9.18 35.73
N SER A 19 11.15 -9.52 36.07
CA SER A 19 10.12 -9.58 35.06
C SER A 19 10.05 -8.16 34.52
N VAL A 20 10.85 -7.89 33.49
CA VAL A 20 10.45 -6.91 32.50
C VAL A 20 9.11 -7.45 32.03
N LEU A 21 8.01 -6.95 32.61
CA LEU A 21 6.74 -6.99 31.95
C LEU A 21 7.01 -6.26 30.65
N CYS A 22 7.21 -7.02 29.57
CA CYS A 22 6.92 -6.51 28.26
C CYS A 22 5.42 -6.21 28.30
N ALA A 23 5.06 -4.99 28.70
CA ALA A 23 3.75 -4.48 28.35
C ALA A 23 3.73 -4.56 26.83
N ALA A 24 2.90 -5.45 26.29
CA ALA A 24 2.65 -5.47 24.86
C ALA A 24 2.16 -4.06 24.53
N GLN A 25 2.86 -3.36 23.64
CA GLN A 25 2.42 -2.05 23.20
C GLN A 25 1.12 -2.25 22.41
N ASP A 26 0.07 -1.49 22.74
CA ASP A 26 -1.29 -1.71 22.21
C ASP A 26 -1.43 -1.29 20.73
N PHE A 27 -0.36 -0.78 20.11
CA PHE A 27 -0.26 -0.33 18.72
C PHE A 27 1.22 -0.18 18.30
N ASP A 28 1.51 -0.05 17.00
CA ASP A 28 2.86 -0.05 16.44
C ASP A 28 3.37 1.34 15.99
N PHE A 29 2.48 2.25 15.59
CA PHE A 29 2.79 3.64 15.22
C PHE A 29 1.52 4.50 15.23
N PHE A 30 1.63 5.81 15.04
CA PHE A 30 0.45 6.65 14.77
C PHE A 30 0.41 7.15 13.34
N TYR A 31 -0.78 7.22 12.76
CA TYR A 31 -1.04 8.16 11.67
C TYR A 31 -1.39 9.53 12.25
N PHE A 32 -0.58 10.54 11.96
CA PHE A 32 -0.96 11.94 12.12
C PHE A 32 -1.60 12.43 10.83
N VAL A 33 -2.87 12.79 10.90
CA VAL A 33 -3.72 13.08 9.74
C VAL A 33 -4.15 14.52 9.78
N GLN A 34 -3.92 15.23 8.66
CA GLN A 34 -4.37 16.59 8.45
C GLN A 34 -5.29 16.65 7.22
N GLN A 35 -6.32 17.48 7.28
CA GLN A 35 -7.35 17.62 6.25
C GLN A 35 -7.39 19.03 5.66
N TRP A 36 -7.62 19.12 4.35
CA TRP A 36 -7.81 20.38 3.66
C TRP A 36 -9.27 20.86 3.77
N PRO A 37 -9.56 22.01 4.40
CA PRO A 37 -10.93 22.48 4.62
C PRO A 37 -11.69 22.74 3.31
N GLY A 38 -11.00 23.15 2.24
CA GLY A 38 -11.62 23.36 0.93
C GLY A 38 -12.23 22.07 0.38
N SER A 39 -11.49 20.97 0.44
CA SER A 39 -11.94 19.67 -0.08
C SER A 39 -12.93 18.96 0.83
N TYR A 40 -12.96 19.26 2.13
CA TYR A 40 -14.06 18.85 2.99
C TYR A 40 -15.38 19.55 2.59
N CYS A 41 -15.31 20.84 2.28
CA CYS A 41 -16.47 21.70 2.06
C CYS A 41 -17.03 21.72 0.63
N ASP A 42 -16.24 21.34 -0.37
CA ASP A 42 -16.68 21.32 -1.78
C ASP A 42 -17.14 19.93 -2.23
N THR A 43 -17.90 19.23 -1.39
CA THR A 43 -18.51 17.95 -1.78
C THR A 43 -20.03 18.11 -1.88
N GLN A 44 -20.73 17.06 -2.33
CA GLN A 44 -22.19 17.03 -2.28
C GLN A 44 -22.76 17.07 -0.84
N LYS A 45 -21.93 16.80 0.17
CA LYS A 45 -22.32 16.88 1.58
C LYS A 45 -22.13 18.32 2.09
N SER A 46 -23.04 18.77 2.95
CA SER A 46 -22.93 20.06 3.61
C SER A 46 -21.75 20.11 4.57
N CYS A 47 -21.04 21.23 4.60
CA CYS A 47 -20.11 21.58 5.68
C CYS A 47 -20.56 22.87 6.38
N CYS A 48 -20.11 23.05 7.62
CA CYS A 48 -20.41 24.21 8.43
C CYS A 48 -19.13 24.70 9.09
N TYR A 49 -18.89 26.02 9.08
CA TYR A 49 -17.75 26.57 9.82
C TYR A 49 -18.01 26.51 11.34
N PRO A 50 -16.95 26.40 12.16
CA PRO A 50 -17.07 26.49 13.61
C PRO A 50 -17.79 27.76 14.07
N THR A 51 -18.27 27.75 15.32
CA THR A 51 -18.86 28.96 15.95
C THR A 51 -17.87 30.13 16.07
N THR A 52 -16.57 29.86 15.99
CA THR A 52 -15.50 30.87 15.95
C THR A 52 -15.32 31.50 14.57
N GLY A 53 -16.04 31.03 13.55
CA GLY A 53 -15.99 31.55 12.18
C GLY A 53 -15.23 30.63 11.21
N LYS A 54 -15.00 31.13 10.00
CA LYS A 54 -14.26 30.41 8.96
C LYS A 54 -12.82 30.14 9.43
N PRO A 55 -12.34 28.89 9.43
CA PRO A 55 -10.95 28.59 9.77
C PRO A 55 -9.95 29.25 8.81
N ALA A 56 -8.69 29.32 9.22
CA ALA A 56 -7.62 29.73 8.31
C ALA A 56 -7.60 28.84 7.05
N ALA A 57 -7.12 29.39 5.94
CA ALA A 57 -6.95 28.65 4.69
C ALA A 57 -5.68 27.78 4.76
N ASP A 58 -5.64 26.89 5.74
CA ASP A 58 -4.55 25.97 6.03
C ASP A 58 -5.12 24.57 6.33
N PHE A 59 -4.25 23.57 6.34
CA PHE A 59 -4.60 22.23 6.80
C PHE A 59 -4.98 22.27 8.29
N GLY A 60 -6.09 21.62 8.63
CA GLY A 60 -6.49 21.38 10.00
C GLY A 60 -6.18 19.94 10.41
N ILE A 61 -5.85 19.72 11.66
CA ILE A 61 -5.70 18.36 12.21
C ILE A 61 -7.05 17.63 12.06
N HIS A 62 -6.99 16.38 11.62
CA HIS A 62 -8.09 15.43 11.70
C HIS A 62 -7.91 14.52 12.91
N GLY A 63 -6.73 13.91 13.06
CA GLY A 63 -6.40 13.16 14.27
C GLY A 63 -5.03 12.51 14.32
N LEU A 64 -4.78 11.85 15.45
CA LEU A 64 -3.56 11.11 15.75
C LEU A 64 -3.94 9.67 16.08
N TRP A 65 -3.84 8.78 15.12
CA TRP A 65 -4.51 7.49 15.18
C TRP A 65 -3.52 6.35 15.41
N PRO A 66 -3.57 5.66 16.56
CA PRO A 66 -2.84 4.42 16.76
C PRO A 66 -3.13 3.42 15.64
N ASN A 67 -2.10 2.77 15.11
CA ASN A 67 -2.20 1.85 14.00
C ASN A 67 -1.26 0.67 14.20
N TYR A 68 -1.60 -0.48 13.60
CA TYR A 68 -0.73 -1.64 13.55
C TYR A 68 0.02 -1.69 12.23
N ASN A 69 1.17 -2.35 12.24
CA ASN A 69 1.99 -2.53 11.04
C ASN A 69 1.33 -3.46 10.03
N ASP A 70 0.31 -4.24 10.40
CA ASP A 70 -0.45 -5.08 9.47
C ASP A 70 -1.54 -4.31 8.69
N GLY A 71 -1.66 -3.00 8.89
CA GLY A 71 -2.65 -2.14 8.26
C GLY A 71 -4.01 -2.11 8.98
N SER A 72 -4.23 -2.98 9.97
CA SER A 72 -5.36 -2.85 10.89
C SER A 72 -5.09 -1.76 11.94
N TYR A 73 -6.12 -1.39 12.70
CA TYR A 73 -5.98 -0.38 13.76
C TYR A 73 -6.89 -0.69 14.95
N PRO A 74 -6.44 -0.38 16.18
CA PRO A 74 -7.30 -0.45 17.35
C PRO A 74 -8.31 0.72 17.34
N SER A 75 -9.52 0.49 17.84
CA SER A 75 -10.52 1.55 18.01
C SER A 75 -11.40 1.31 19.23
N ASN A 76 -11.87 2.40 19.85
CA ASN A 76 -12.77 2.39 21.00
C ASN A 76 -12.26 1.53 22.17
N CYS A 77 -10.99 1.73 22.54
CA CYS A 77 -10.24 0.77 23.37
C CYS A 77 -10.60 0.81 24.86
N ASP A 78 -11.00 1.96 25.41
CA ASP A 78 -11.47 2.06 26.79
C ASP A 78 -12.80 2.85 26.89
N PRO A 79 -13.94 2.16 26.99
CA PRO A 79 -15.22 2.83 27.21
C PRO A 79 -15.37 3.43 28.62
N ASN A 80 -14.46 3.13 29.55
CA ASN A 80 -14.47 3.69 30.91
C ASN A 80 -13.61 4.93 31.07
N ASN A 81 -12.87 5.34 30.02
CA ASN A 81 -12.13 6.59 29.98
C ASN A 81 -12.66 7.56 28.90
N PRO A 82 -13.93 7.98 29.00
CA PRO A 82 -14.51 8.91 28.04
C PRO A 82 -13.82 10.27 28.11
N PHE A 83 -13.90 11.01 27.00
CA PHE A 83 -13.36 12.36 26.89
C PHE A 83 -13.85 13.28 28.03
N ASP A 84 -12.91 13.92 28.71
CA ASP A 84 -13.15 14.93 29.73
C ASP A 84 -12.59 16.28 29.30
N GLN A 85 -13.46 17.18 28.88
CA GLN A 85 -13.08 18.52 28.42
C GLN A 85 -12.24 19.30 29.45
N SER A 86 -12.40 19.05 30.75
CA SER A 86 -11.65 19.78 31.78
C SER A 86 -10.14 19.51 31.71
N GLN A 87 -9.75 18.33 31.21
CA GLN A 87 -8.35 17.92 31.07
C GLN A 87 -7.62 18.64 29.93
N ILE A 88 -8.31 19.35 29.04
CA ILE A 88 -7.70 20.05 27.89
C ILE A 88 -8.06 21.54 27.85
N SER A 89 -8.50 22.08 28.98
CA SER A 89 -9.01 23.46 29.06
C SER A 89 -7.98 24.51 28.64
N ASP A 90 -6.69 24.27 28.93
CA ASP A 90 -5.55 25.09 28.53
C ASP A 90 -5.21 24.96 27.03
N LEU A 91 -5.52 23.83 26.40
CA LEU A 91 -5.29 23.58 24.97
C LEU A 91 -6.43 24.06 24.06
N THR A 92 -7.58 24.41 24.63
CA THR A 92 -8.83 24.66 23.89
C THR A 92 -8.67 25.72 22.79
N SER A 93 -8.00 26.84 23.05
CA SER A 93 -7.79 27.88 22.03
C SER A 93 -6.92 27.39 20.87
N SER A 94 -5.88 26.60 21.17
CA SER A 94 -5.01 25.99 20.16
C SER A 94 -5.77 24.97 19.32
N LEU A 95 -6.62 24.16 19.94
CA LEU A 95 -7.47 23.18 19.23
C LEU A 95 -8.52 23.87 18.35
N GLN A 96 -9.12 24.96 18.80
CA GLN A 96 -10.05 25.73 17.96
C GLN A 96 -9.39 26.28 16.69
N SER A 97 -8.11 26.63 16.77
CA SER A 97 -7.37 27.18 15.63
C SER A 97 -6.81 26.10 14.70
N ASN A 98 -6.31 25.00 15.25
CA ASN A 98 -5.52 24.01 14.49
C ASN A 98 -6.27 22.69 14.26
N TRP A 99 -7.34 22.41 15.00
CA TRP A 99 -8.15 21.20 14.88
C TRP A 99 -9.66 21.54 14.77
N PRO A 100 -10.05 22.42 13.82
CA PRO A 100 -11.44 22.87 13.70
C PRO A 100 -12.35 21.76 13.16
N THR A 101 -13.58 21.71 13.68
CA THR A 101 -14.65 20.91 13.07
C THR A 101 -15.23 21.61 11.84
N LEU A 102 -15.60 20.84 10.82
CA LEU A 102 -16.32 21.33 9.64
C LEU A 102 -17.70 20.65 9.48
N ALA A 103 -18.09 19.82 10.45
CA ALA A 103 -19.38 19.13 10.45
C ALA A 103 -20.53 20.10 10.71
N CYS A 104 -21.71 19.77 10.16
CA CYS A 104 -22.94 20.50 10.41
C CYS A 104 -23.77 19.86 11.54
N PRO A 105 -24.45 20.67 12.38
CA PRO A 105 -24.45 22.14 12.37
C PRO A 105 -23.14 22.74 12.93
N SER A 106 -22.92 24.05 12.72
CA SER A 106 -21.79 24.78 13.30
C SER A 106 -21.67 24.52 14.81
N SER A 107 -20.50 24.07 15.26
CA SER A 107 -20.22 23.79 16.68
C SER A 107 -18.84 24.30 17.10
N ASN A 108 -18.50 24.11 18.38
CA ASN A 108 -17.27 24.58 18.99
C ASN A 108 -16.11 23.57 18.94
N GLY A 109 -16.29 22.43 18.25
CA GLY A 109 -15.29 21.37 18.10
C GLY A 109 -15.32 20.27 19.17
N ILE A 110 -16.02 20.46 20.29
CA ILE A 110 -15.99 19.50 21.42
C ILE A 110 -16.44 18.10 21.02
N GLU A 111 -17.53 17.96 20.25
CA GLU A 111 -18.01 16.66 19.78
C GLU A 111 -16.99 15.95 18.88
N PHE A 112 -16.26 16.73 18.08
CA PHE A 112 -15.22 16.18 17.20
C PHE A 112 -14.03 15.68 18.03
N TRP A 113 -13.54 16.47 18.98
CA TRP A 113 -12.44 16.05 19.86
C TRP A 113 -12.85 14.89 20.78
N THR A 114 -14.12 14.84 21.20
CA THR A 114 -14.70 13.69 21.91
C THR A 114 -14.59 12.43 21.06
N HIS A 115 -15.00 12.50 19.78
CA HIS A 115 -14.88 11.37 18.85
C HIS A 115 -13.43 10.90 18.68
N GLU A 116 -12.52 11.84 18.44
CA GLU A 116 -11.10 11.52 18.22
C GLU A 116 -10.45 10.90 19.46
N TRP A 117 -10.78 11.37 20.66
CA TRP A 117 -10.32 10.74 21.90
C TRP A 117 -10.96 9.37 22.11
N ASP A 118 -12.29 9.28 22.15
CA ASP A 118 -13.00 8.06 22.52
C ASP A 118 -12.70 6.90 21.54
N LYS A 119 -12.53 7.21 20.25
CA LYS A 119 -12.24 6.22 19.21
C LYS A 119 -10.76 5.91 19.07
N HIS A 120 -9.87 6.91 19.11
CA HIS A 120 -8.45 6.75 18.78
C HIS A 120 -7.54 7.00 19.98
N GLY A 121 -7.74 8.10 20.71
CA GLY A 121 -6.92 8.45 21.87
C GLY A 121 -6.89 7.38 22.97
N THR A 122 -8.05 6.77 23.28
CA THR A 122 -8.17 5.67 24.25
C THR A 122 -7.30 4.46 23.89
N CYS A 123 -6.93 4.29 22.62
CA CYS A 123 -6.07 3.20 22.17
C CYS A 123 -4.57 3.48 22.36
N SER A 124 -4.21 4.65 22.89
CA SER A 124 -2.82 5.04 23.18
C SER A 124 -2.57 5.34 24.65
N GLU A 125 -3.49 4.98 25.54
CA GLU A 125 -3.43 5.34 26.96
C GLU A 125 -2.24 4.76 27.73
N SER A 126 -1.62 3.71 27.19
CA SER A 126 -0.36 3.16 27.70
C SER A 126 0.81 4.13 27.49
N VAL A 127 0.67 5.13 26.63
CA VAL A 127 1.69 6.15 26.31
C VAL A 127 1.21 7.58 26.57
N LEU A 128 0.01 7.94 26.09
CA LEU A 128 -0.51 9.30 26.12
C LEU A 128 -1.81 9.36 26.93
N LYS A 129 -1.85 10.20 27.96
CA LYS A 129 -3.13 10.56 28.59
C LYS A 129 -3.82 11.64 27.75
N GLN A 130 -5.08 11.93 28.06
CA GLN A 130 -5.92 12.79 27.20
C GLN A 130 -5.26 14.14 26.90
N HIS A 131 -4.74 14.84 27.92
CA HIS A 131 -4.04 16.10 27.70
C HIS A 131 -2.84 15.92 26.76
N ASP A 132 -1.95 14.96 27.06
CA ASP A 132 -0.74 14.67 26.26
C ASP A 132 -1.07 14.29 24.80
N TYR A 133 -2.18 13.58 24.56
CA TYR A 133 -2.63 13.19 23.23
C TYR A 133 -2.93 14.42 22.35
N PHE A 134 -3.70 15.37 22.90
CA PHE A 134 -4.02 16.61 22.18
C PHE A 134 -2.82 17.53 22.06
N GLU A 135 -1.97 17.62 23.10
CA GLU A 135 -0.73 18.42 23.05
C GLU A 135 0.27 17.88 22.02
N ALA A 136 0.44 16.56 21.94
CA ALA A 136 1.31 15.90 20.97
C ALA A 136 0.81 16.17 19.53
N ALA A 137 -0.48 16.00 19.26
CA ALA A 137 -1.06 16.29 17.95
C ALA A 137 -0.89 17.77 17.53
N LEU A 138 -1.09 18.72 18.46
CA LEU A 138 -0.82 20.14 18.22
C LEU A 138 0.66 20.39 17.90
N SER A 139 1.56 19.75 18.65
CA SER A 139 3.01 19.86 18.44
C SER A 139 3.45 19.29 17.10
N LEU A 140 2.87 18.16 16.68
CA LEU A 140 3.09 17.55 15.37
C LEU A 140 2.57 18.45 14.24
N GLY A 141 1.41 19.08 14.42
CA GLY A 141 0.88 20.06 13.47
C GLY A 141 1.82 21.25 13.25
N GLN A 142 2.45 21.74 14.32
CA GLN A 142 3.47 22.80 14.20
C GLN A 142 4.75 22.33 13.48
N LYS A 143 5.14 21.05 13.66
CA LYS A 143 6.29 20.46 12.95
C LYS A 143 6.00 20.19 11.47
N ALA A 144 4.76 19.84 11.11
CA ALA A 144 4.33 19.45 9.76
C ALA A 144 3.49 20.54 9.09
N ASN A 145 4.13 21.63 8.66
CA ASN A 145 3.46 22.67 7.90
C ASN A 145 3.31 22.27 6.41
N ILE A 146 2.24 21.54 6.11
CA ILE A 146 1.97 20.99 4.77
C ILE A 146 1.75 22.10 3.75
N LEU A 147 0.97 23.15 4.08
CA LEU A 147 0.71 24.22 3.14
C LEU A 147 2.01 24.97 2.78
N GLN A 148 2.88 25.21 3.75
CA GLN A 148 4.19 25.81 3.48
C GLN A 148 5.05 24.93 2.56
N ALA A 149 5.09 23.61 2.81
CA ALA A 149 5.82 22.67 1.96
C ALA A 149 5.31 22.68 0.51
N LEU A 150 3.99 22.67 0.32
CA LEU A 150 3.35 22.72 -1.00
C LEU A 150 3.62 24.05 -1.72
N THR A 151 3.40 25.18 -1.04
CA THR A 151 3.57 26.51 -1.64
C THR A 151 5.03 26.82 -1.96
N THR A 152 5.98 26.36 -1.14
CA THR A 152 7.42 26.43 -1.47
C THR A 152 7.77 25.69 -2.76
N ALA A 153 7.06 24.61 -3.09
CA ALA A 153 7.19 23.88 -4.35
C ALA A 153 6.33 24.45 -5.50
N GLY A 154 5.65 25.58 -5.30
CA GLY A 154 4.77 26.20 -6.30
C GLY A 154 3.39 25.53 -6.43
N ILE A 155 3.00 24.70 -5.47
CA ILE A 155 1.68 24.07 -5.39
C ILE A 155 0.79 24.94 -4.51
N GLU A 156 -0.11 25.68 -5.15
CA GLU A 156 -0.96 26.68 -4.53
C GLU A 156 -2.41 26.17 -4.46
N PRO A 157 -3.17 26.46 -3.39
CA PRO A 157 -4.59 26.10 -3.28
C PRO A 157 -5.47 27.03 -4.13
N ASN A 158 -5.25 27.06 -5.44
CA ASN A 158 -5.86 27.99 -6.41
C ASN A 158 -6.87 27.31 -7.37
N GLY A 159 -7.19 26.03 -7.14
CA GLY A 159 -8.09 25.23 -7.96
C GLY A 159 -7.44 24.61 -9.21
N GLN A 160 -6.13 24.77 -9.42
CA GLN A 160 -5.41 24.03 -10.46
C GLN A 160 -5.22 22.56 -10.08
N SER A 161 -5.04 21.71 -11.10
CA SER A 161 -4.68 20.31 -10.90
C SER A 161 -3.17 20.14 -10.83
N TYR A 162 -2.72 19.32 -9.88
CA TYR A 162 -1.33 18.95 -9.68
C TYR A 162 -1.21 17.43 -9.77
N SER A 163 -0.03 16.92 -10.16
CA SER A 163 0.18 15.48 -10.11
C SER A 163 0.27 15.02 -8.65
N LEU A 164 -0.22 13.81 -8.37
CA LEU A 164 -0.08 13.22 -7.04
C LEU A 164 1.39 13.14 -6.61
N SER A 165 2.28 12.89 -7.57
CA SER A 165 3.72 12.86 -7.36
C SER A 165 4.30 14.19 -6.91
N SER A 166 3.89 15.30 -7.53
CA SER A 166 4.41 16.62 -7.16
C SER A 166 3.96 16.99 -5.75
N ILE A 167 2.73 16.63 -5.37
CA ILE A 167 2.20 16.83 -4.01
C ILE A 167 3.02 16.02 -3.01
N LYS A 168 3.21 14.72 -3.26
CA LYS A 168 4.00 13.84 -2.38
C LYS A 168 5.45 14.31 -2.25
N GLY A 169 6.09 14.64 -3.37
CA GLY A 169 7.47 15.14 -3.42
C GLY A 169 7.64 16.44 -2.64
N ALA A 170 6.76 17.42 -2.87
CA ALA A 170 6.80 18.70 -2.15
C ALA A 170 6.68 18.53 -0.63
N ILE A 171 5.78 17.66 -0.18
CA ILE A 171 5.60 17.37 1.25
C ILE A 171 6.84 16.62 1.80
N LYS A 172 7.36 15.64 1.05
CA LYS A 172 8.57 14.90 1.44
C LYS A 172 9.78 15.83 1.56
N ASP A 173 9.98 16.74 0.62
CA ASP A 173 11.09 17.70 0.65
C ASP A 173 10.94 18.71 1.78
N GLY A 174 9.71 19.13 2.08
CA GLY A 174 9.43 20.09 3.14
C GLY A 174 9.47 19.52 4.55
N ILE A 175 9.04 18.26 4.74
CA ILE A 175 8.86 17.64 6.06
C ILE A 175 9.92 16.56 6.34
N GLY A 176 10.54 16.00 5.30
CA GLY A 176 11.57 14.97 5.39
C GLY A 176 11.05 13.53 5.37
N TYR A 177 9.72 13.34 5.25
CA TYR A 177 9.08 12.02 5.30
C TYR A 177 8.03 11.87 4.20
N THR A 178 7.89 10.66 3.67
CA THR A 178 6.97 10.38 2.57
C THR A 178 5.52 10.34 3.07
N PRO A 179 4.61 11.18 2.58
CA PRO A 179 3.22 11.14 3.01
C PRO A 179 2.39 10.08 2.27
N TYR A 180 1.36 9.57 2.94
CA TYR A 180 0.21 8.99 2.25
C TYR A 180 -0.84 10.07 1.97
N ILE A 181 -1.47 10.03 0.80
CA ILE A 181 -2.39 11.06 0.31
C ILE A 181 -3.75 10.42 0.06
N GLU A 182 -4.77 10.97 0.69
CA GLU A 182 -6.17 10.64 0.43
C GLU A 182 -6.82 11.74 -0.41
N CYS A 183 -7.54 11.34 -1.45
CA CYS A 183 -8.34 12.24 -2.27
C CYS A 183 -9.83 11.97 -2.05
N ASN A 184 -10.65 13.00 -2.17
CA ASN A 184 -12.10 12.86 -2.30
C ASN A 184 -12.57 13.47 -3.64
N VAL A 185 -13.88 13.56 -3.83
CA VAL A 185 -14.49 14.06 -5.07
C VAL A 185 -15.29 15.31 -4.80
N ASP A 186 -15.07 16.34 -5.62
CA ASP A 186 -15.77 17.62 -5.52
C ASP A 186 -17.22 17.56 -6.04
N THR A 187 -17.96 18.67 -5.91
CA THR A 187 -19.33 18.78 -6.44
C THR A 187 -19.43 18.60 -7.96
N SER A 188 -18.33 18.82 -8.68
CA SER A 188 -18.23 18.71 -10.14
C SER A 188 -17.73 17.34 -10.63
N GLY A 189 -17.33 16.45 -9.70
CA GLY A 189 -16.82 15.12 -10.02
C GLY A 189 -15.30 15.03 -10.16
N ASN A 190 -14.55 16.08 -9.83
CA ASN A 190 -13.08 16.07 -9.89
C ASN A 190 -12.48 15.42 -8.65
N SER A 191 -11.37 14.71 -8.82
CA SER A 191 -10.54 14.25 -7.70
C SER A 191 -9.74 15.42 -7.12
N GLN A 192 -9.75 15.57 -5.80
CA GLN A 192 -9.08 16.68 -5.09
C GLN A 192 -8.34 16.19 -3.83
N LEU A 193 -7.24 16.86 -3.49
CA LEU A 193 -6.43 16.58 -2.29
C LEU A 193 -7.25 16.79 -1.02
N TYR A 194 -7.54 15.73 -0.29
CA TYR A 194 -8.41 15.78 0.87
C TYR A 194 -7.64 15.67 2.18
N GLN A 195 -6.90 14.59 2.39
CA GLN A 195 -6.13 14.37 3.61
C GLN A 195 -4.70 13.93 3.33
N VAL A 196 -3.81 14.29 4.25
CA VAL A 196 -2.40 13.93 4.24
C VAL A 196 -2.09 13.19 5.54
N TYR A 197 -1.44 12.05 5.39
CA TYR A 197 -1.10 11.13 6.46
C TYR A 197 0.42 11.08 6.60
N LEU A 198 0.91 11.33 7.81
CA LEU A 198 2.32 11.19 8.18
C LEU A 198 2.41 10.19 9.34
N CYS A 199 3.40 9.30 9.30
CA CYS A 199 3.57 8.35 10.40
C CYS A 199 4.43 8.93 11.51
N VAL A 200 4.09 8.59 12.75
CA VAL A 200 4.74 9.06 13.97
C VAL A 200 5.12 7.87 14.82
N ASN A 201 6.26 7.94 15.47
CA ASN A 201 6.71 6.92 16.41
C ASN A 201 5.70 6.71 17.56
N THR A 202 5.81 5.58 18.26
CA THR A 202 4.87 5.24 19.35
C THR A 202 4.92 6.17 20.55
N SER A 203 5.93 7.04 20.67
CA SER A 203 5.99 8.11 21.67
C SER A 203 5.29 9.41 21.24
N ALA A 204 4.69 9.44 20.04
CA ALA A 204 4.07 10.62 19.42
C ALA A 204 4.97 11.86 19.37
N SER A 205 6.29 11.66 19.33
CA SER A 205 7.26 12.75 19.43
C SER A 205 7.75 13.21 18.06
N ASP A 206 7.99 12.27 17.15
CA ASP A 206 8.68 12.54 15.89
C ASP A 206 8.12 11.70 14.76
N PHE A 207 8.13 12.30 13.57
CA PHE A 207 7.78 11.62 12.34
C PHE A 207 8.76 10.49 12.04
N ILE A 208 8.24 9.43 11.45
CA ILE A 208 8.98 8.28 10.94
C ILE A 208 8.50 8.01 9.52
N GLU A 209 9.30 7.30 8.73
CA GLU A 209 8.75 6.70 7.52
C GLU A 209 7.67 5.71 7.92
N CYS A 210 6.57 5.71 7.17
CA CYS A 210 5.46 4.84 7.47
C CYS A 210 5.90 3.37 7.42
N PRO A 211 5.66 2.59 8.50
CA PRO A 211 6.00 1.18 8.49
C PRO A 211 5.35 0.49 7.29
N CYS A 212 6.16 -0.06 6.40
CA CYS A 212 5.68 -0.99 5.40
C CYS A 212 5.21 -2.27 6.11
N GLN A 213 4.09 -2.86 5.67
CA GLN A 213 3.54 -4.11 6.22
C GLN A 213 4.53 -5.29 6.28
N SER A 214 5.70 -5.18 5.65
CA SER A 214 6.67 -6.27 5.44
C SER A 214 7.64 -6.56 6.61
N PHE A 215 7.67 -5.77 7.70
CA PHE A 215 8.75 -5.90 8.70
C PHE A 215 8.45 -6.67 10.00
N ILE A 216 7.21 -6.78 10.50
CA ILE A 216 6.98 -7.37 11.85
C ILE A 216 6.95 -8.90 11.89
N LEU A 217 6.62 -9.60 10.80
CA LEU A 217 6.67 -11.07 10.82
C LEU A 217 8.11 -11.62 10.88
N ARG A 218 9.12 -10.87 10.42
CA ARG A 218 10.51 -11.34 10.44
C ARG A 218 11.20 -11.15 11.80
N TYR A 219 10.80 -10.17 12.62
CA TYR A 219 11.46 -9.94 13.92
C TYR A 219 11.15 -11.06 14.94
N ARG A 220 9.94 -11.64 14.90
CA ARG A 220 9.55 -12.75 15.79
C ARG A 220 10.18 -14.10 15.45
N ASP A 221 10.70 -14.28 14.23
CA ASP A 221 11.36 -15.53 13.82
C ASP A 221 12.89 -15.51 13.97
N ILE A 222 13.50 -14.33 14.05
CA ILE A 222 14.95 -14.19 14.28
C ILE A 222 15.33 -14.52 15.74
N GLU A 223 14.51 -14.14 16.73
CA GLU A 223 14.82 -14.43 18.15
C GLU A 223 14.78 -15.94 18.50
N ARG A 224 14.19 -16.79 17.65
CA ARG A 224 14.13 -18.24 17.90
C ARG A 224 15.37 -19.02 17.45
N LYS A 225 16.25 -18.41 16.67
CA LYS A 225 17.42 -19.09 16.12
C LYS A 225 18.62 -18.16 16.08
N GLU A 226 19.27 -17.99 17.23
CA GLU A 226 20.70 -18.25 17.41
C GLU A 226 21.17 -17.74 18.78
N THR A 227 21.53 -18.68 19.66
CA THR A 227 22.55 -18.41 20.68
C THR A 227 23.79 -19.21 20.32
N PRO A 228 24.92 -18.53 20.10
CA PRO A 228 26.18 -19.05 20.61
C PRO A 228 26.87 -18.01 21.49
N LYS A 229 27.33 -18.51 22.64
CA LYS A 229 28.09 -17.78 23.65
C LYS A 229 29.41 -17.25 23.09
N MET A 230 29.67 -15.95 23.21
CA MET A 230 31.03 -15.43 23.34
C MET A 230 31.10 -14.32 24.40
N LYS A 231 32.14 -14.39 25.24
CA LYS A 231 32.48 -13.43 26.31
C LYS A 231 33.16 -12.18 25.71
N PRO A 232 33.04 -11.00 26.35
CA PRO A 232 33.43 -9.74 25.74
C PRO A 232 34.93 -9.43 25.97
N ASN A 233 35.54 -8.73 25.01
CA ASN A 233 36.64 -7.82 25.32
C ASN A 233 36.56 -6.57 24.43
N PHE A 234 36.79 -5.42 25.07
CA PHE A 234 36.51 -4.06 24.62
C PHE A 234 37.36 -3.61 23.42
N SER A 235 36.74 -2.91 22.45
CA SER A 235 37.33 -1.72 21.81
C SER A 235 36.31 -1.00 20.90
N PHE A 236 36.40 0.32 20.91
CA PHE A 236 35.50 1.32 20.31
C PHE A 236 35.34 1.23 18.77
N LEU A 237 36.10 0.37 18.08
CA LEU A 237 36.08 0.18 16.63
C LEU A 237 34.90 -0.66 16.10
N SER A 238 34.21 -1.43 16.95
CA SER A 238 33.04 -2.22 16.54
C SER A 238 31.80 -1.36 16.28
N LYS A 239 31.69 -0.18 16.89
CA LYS A 239 30.54 0.72 16.67
C LYS A 239 30.54 1.36 15.29
N LEU A 240 31.72 1.56 14.67
CA LEU A 240 31.83 2.18 13.35
C LEU A 240 31.50 1.19 12.22
N LEU A 241 31.89 -0.09 12.37
CA LEU A 241 31.58 -1.15 11.41
C LEU A 241 30.10 -1.58 11.46
N ILE A 242 29.46 -1.54 12.64
CA ILE A 242 28.02 -1.79 12.78
C ILE A 242 27.20 -0.65 12.15
N LEU A 243 27.66 0.60 12.24
CA LEU A 243 27.00 1.74 11.58
C LEU A 243 27.12 1.67 10.04
N GLN A 244 28.26 1.18 9.52
CA GLN A 244 28.45 0.93 8.08
C GLN A 244 27.68 -0.31 7.57
N TYR A 245 27.47 -1.33 8.40
CA TYR A 245 26.62 -2.48 8.04
C TYR A 245 25.12 -2.17 8.13
N LEU A 246 24.70 -1.28 9.04
CA LEU A 246 23.31 -0.81 9.15
C LEU A 246 22.89 0.10 7.99
N SER A 247 23.85 0.79 7.35
CA SER A 247 23.58 1.60 6.15
C SER A 247 23.54 0.80 4.84
N VAL A 248 23.88 -0.49 4.84
CA VAL A 248 24.02 -1.31 3.61
C VAL A 248 22.94 -2.41 3.49
N LEU A 249 21.97 -2.47 4.41
CA LEU A 249 20.86 -3.44 4.34
C LEU A 249 19.46 -2.80 4.31
N CYS A 250 19.37 -1.53 3.90
CA CYS A 250 18.11 -0.92 3.48
C CYS A 250 17.86 -1.15 1.98
N LEU A 251 18.03 -2.39 1.52
CA LEU A 251 17.37 -2.86 0.31
C LEU A 251 16.18 -3.70 0.79
N SER A 252 15.17 -2.99 1.29
CA SER A 252 13.86 -3.57 1.55
C SER A 252 13.29 -3.96 0.19
N GLN A 253 13.00 -5.25 0.00
CA GLN A 253 12.26 -5.70 -1.18
C GLN A 253 10.86 -5.05 -1.10
N GLU A 254 10.54 -4.19 -2.07
CA GLU A 254 9.38 -3.29 -2.03
C GLU A 254 8.03 -4.02 -2.26
N PHE A 255 8.05 -5.35 -2.44
CA PHE A 255 6.90 -6.20 -2.67
C PHE A 255 7.26 -7.68 -2.39
N ASP A 256 6.26 -8.56 -2.25
CA ASP A 256 6.48 -9.97 -1.85
C ASP A 256 6.51 -10.96 -3.03
N PHE A 257 5.75 -10.67 -4.10
CA PHE A 257 5.69 -11.47 -5.32
C PHE A 257 5.09 -10.66 -6.46
N PHE A 258 5.18 -11.14 -7.70
CA PHE A 258 4.41 -10.58 -8.80
C PHE A 258 3.19 -11.41 -9.14
N TYR A 259 2.07 -10.77 -9.46
CA TYR A 259 1.11 -11.34 -10.38
C TYR A 259 1.56 -11.15 -11.82
N PHE A 260 1.84 -12.23 -12.53
CA PHE A 260 1.91 -12.21 -14.00
C PHE A 260 0.51 -12.44 -14.57
N VAL A 261 -0.04 -11.40 -15.20
CA VAL A 261 -1.43 -11.37 -15.65
C VAL A 261 -1.49 -11.41 -17.17
N GLN A 262 -2.23 -12.38 -17.68
CA GLN A 262 -2.53 -12.52 -19.10
C GLN A 262 -4.03 -12.40 -19.35
N GLN A 263 -4.41 -11.76 -20.46
CA GLN A 263 -5.79 -11.52 -20.84
C GLN A 263 -6.15 -12.19 -22.16
N TRP A 264 -7.38 -12.68 -22.26
CA TRP A 264 -7.94 -13.21 -23.50
C TRP A 264 -8.56 -12.09 -24.34
N PRO A 265 -8.06 -11.82 -25.56
CA PRO A 265 -8.54 -10.70 -26.37
C PRO A 265 -9.99 -10.86 -26.84
N GLY A 266 -10.50 -12.10 -27.00
CA GLY A 266 -11.91 -12.35 -27.30
C GLY A 266 -12.83 -11.75 -26.25
N ALA A 267 -12.59 -12.10 -24.99
CA ALA A 267 -13.37 -11.64 -23.84
C ALA A 267 -13.21 -10.14 -23.55
N TYR A 268 -12.13 -9.50 -23.99
CA TYR A 268 -12.00 -8.04 -23.93
C TYR A 268 -12.92 -7.36 -24.96
N CYS A 269 -13.00 -7.93 -26.16
CA CYS A 269 -13.61 -7.30 -27.34
C CYS A 269 -15.11 -7.57 -27.55
N ASP A 270 -15.71 -8.54 -26.86
CA ASP A 270 -17.12 -8.92 -27.02
C ASP A 270 -18.04 -8.38 -25.90
N THR A 271 -17.51 -7.51 -25.04
CA THR A 271 -18.28 -6.80 -24.01
C THR A 271 -19.11 -5.66 -24.63
N LYS A 272 -19.89 -4.95 -23.80
CA LYS A 272 -20.58 -3.72 -24.22
C LYS A 272 -19.63 -2.52 -24.42
N GLN A 273 -18.38 -2.63 -23.97
CA GLN A 273 -17.38 -1.58 -24.15
C GLN A 273 -16.72 -1.69 -25.51
N SER A 274 -16.31 -0.56 -26.07
CA SER A 274 -15.60 -0.53 -27.35
C SER A 274 -14.20 -1.15 -27.21
N CYS A 275 -13.82 -1.97 -28.19
CA CYS A 275 -12.43 -2.39 -28.37
C CYS A 275 -11.91 -1.95 -29.74
N CYS A 276 -10.60 -1.70 -29.81
CA CYS A 276 -9.92 -1.28 -31.03
C CYS A 276 -8.66 -2.13 -31.20
N TYR A 277 -8.48 -2.72 -32.38
CA TYR A 277 -7.23 -3.42 -32.68
C TYR A 277 -6.06 -2.42 -32.75
N PRO A 278 -4.84 -2.85 -32.37
CA PRO A 278 -3.63 -2.05 -32.54
C PRO A 278 -3.43 -1.61 -33.99
N LYS A 279 -2.58 -0.59 -34.18
CA LYS A 279 -2.19 -0.13 -35.53
C LYS A 279 -1.48 -1.22 -36.36
N THR A 280 -0.93 -2.23 -35.70
CA THR A 280 -0.32 -3.42 -36.34
C THR A 280 -1.34 -4.44 -36.84
N GLY A 281 -2.64 -4.22 -36.60
CA GLY A 281 -3.74 -5.08 -37.06
C GLY A 281 -4.35 -5.92 -35.93
N LYS A 282 -5.23 -6.85 -36.32
CA LYS A 282 -5.86 -7.78 -35.38
C LYS A 282 -4.78 -8.66 -34.72
N PRO A 283 -4.69 -8.70 -33.37
CA PRO A 283 -3.75 -9.58 -32.68
C PRO A 283 -4.02 -11.06 -32.98
N ALA A 284 -3.05 -11.92 -32.67
CA ALA A 284 -3.27 -13.36 -32.74
C ALA A 284 -4.37 -13.78 -31.74
N ALA A 285 -5.11 -14.86 -32.05
CA ALA A 285 -6.02 -15.53 -31.11
C ALA A 285 -5.23 -16.33 -30.07
N ASP A 286 -4.45 -15.62 -29.25
CA ASP A 286 -3.68 -16.09 -28.11
C ASP A 286 -3.87 -15.11 -26.94
N PHE A 287 -3.58 -15.56 -25.73
CA PHE A 287 -3.52 -14.67 -24.58
C PHE A 287 -2.48 -13.58 -24.82
N GLY A 288 -2.84 -12.33 -24.50
CA GLY A 288 -1.92 -11.20 -24.45
C GLY A 288 -1.50 -10.92 -23.01
N ILE A 289 -0.33 -10.34 -22.81
CA ILE A 289 0.09 -9.83 -21.51
C ILE A 289 -0.82 -8.65 -21.14
N HIS A 290 -1.26 -8.61 -19.88
CA HIS A 290 -1.82 -7.42 -19.25
C HIS A 290 -0.72 -6.70 -18.47
N GLY A 291 -0.03 -7.40 -17.57
CA GLY A 291 1.13 -6.87 -16.87
C GLY A 291 1.79 -7.82 -15.88
N LEU A 292 2.82 -7.31 -15.21
CA LEU A 292 3.60 -7.99 -14.18
C LEU A 292 3.55 -7.11 -12.92
N TRP A 293 2.72 -7.46 -11.94
CA TRP A 293 2.34 -6.52 -10.89
C TRP A 293 2.93 -6.92 -9.54
N PRO A 294 3.85 -6.11 -8.97
CA PRO A 294 4.26 -6.22 -7.58
C PRO A 294 3.04 -6.32 -6.66
N ASN A 295 3.07 -7.26 -5.73
CA ASN A 295 1.96 -7.52 -4.82
C ASN A 295 2.49 -7.95 -3.45
N TYR A 296 1.68 -7.72 -2.41
CA TYR A 296 1.94 -8.17 -1.05
C TYR A 296 1.17 -9.45 -0.73
N ASN A 297 1.68 -10.22 0.22
CA ASN A 297 1.09 -11.49 0.65
C ASN A 297 -0.32 -11.35 1.25
N ASP A 298 -0.70 -10.17 1.73
CA ASP A 298 -2.03 -9.88 2.27
C ASP A 298 -3.08 -9.57 1.19
N GLY A 299 -2.66 -9.47 -0.06
CA GLY A 299 -3.51 -9.15 -1.22
C GLY A 299 -3.59 -7.67 -1.57
N SER A 300 -2.99 -6.79 -0.78
CA SER A 300 -2.74 -5.40 -1.18
C SER A 300 -1.55 -5.32 -2.16
N TRP A 301 -1.30 -4.16 -2.75
CA TRP A 301 -0.21 -3.97 -3.71
C TRP A 301 0.34 -2.54 -3.70
N PRO A 302 1.64 -2.36 -3.96
CA PRO A 302 2.20 -1.04 -4.21
C PRO A 302 1.84 -0.55 -5.62
N SER A 303 1.76 0.77 -5.80
CA SER A 303 1.52 1.38 -7.11
C SER A 303 2.08 2.79 -7.19
N ASN A 304 2.55 3.18 -8.39
CA ASN A 304 3.09 4.51 -8.66
C ASN A 304 4.24 4.89 -7.70
N CYS A 305 5.22 3.99 -7.58
CA CYS A 305 6.24 4.04 -6.53
C CYS A 305 7.34 5.06 -6.79
N ASP A 306 7.78 5.19 -8.04
CA ASP A 306 8.73 6.22 -8.46
C ASP A 306 8.09 7.10 -9.55
N PRO A 307 7.74 8.36 -9.23
CA PRO A 307 7.20 9.28 -10.22
C PRO A 307 8.26 9.95 -11.11
N ASP A 308 9.53 9.89 -10.74
CA ASP A 308 10.65 10.41 -11.53
C ASP A 308 11.15 9.37 -12.55
N SER A 309 10.85 8.08 -12.31
CA SER A 309 11.07 6.99 -13.25
C SER A 309 10.03 6.92 -14.36
N VAL A 310 10.06 7.93 -15.23
CA VAL A 310 9.17 8.02 -16.39
C VAL A 310 9.57 7.00 -17.46
N PHE A 311 8.57 6.35 -18.08
CA PHE A 311 8.79 5.39 -19.15
C PHE A 311 9.61 5.98 -20.32
N ASP A 312 10.75 5.37 -20.59
CA ASP A 312 11.63 5.70 -21.72
C ASP A 312 11.61 4.60 -22.78
N LYS A 313 10.89 4.84 -23.87
CA LYS A 313 10.81 3.95 -25.03
C LYS A 313 12.21 3.55 -25.57
N SER A 314 13.23 4.40 -25.43
CA SER A 314 14.55 4.15 -25.99
C SER A 314 15.22 2.89 -25.39
N GLN A 315 14.96 2.62 -24.11
CA GLN A 315 15.53 1.49 -23.36
C GLN A 315 15.01 0.11 -23.82
N ILE A 316 13.85 0.10 -24.49
CA ILE A 316 13.17 -1.12 -24.94
C ILE A 316 13.00 -1.20 -26.45
N SER A 317 13.74 -0.38 -27.21
CA SER A 317 13.55 -0.22 -28.65
C SER A 317 13.62 -1.53 -29.46
N ASP A 318 14.47 -2.47 -29.05
CA ASP A 318 14.61 -3.82 -29.60
C ASP A 318 13.51 -4.80 -29.14
N LEU A 319 12.81 -4.51 -28.05
CA LEU A 319 11.70 -5.33 -27.53
C LEU A 319 10.35 -4.97 -28.18
N ILE A 320 10.22 -3.79 -28.79
CA ILE A 320 8.95 -3.24 -29.30
C ILE A 320 8.18 -4.23 -30.18
N SER A 321 8.84 -4.90 -31.14
CA SER A 321 8.14 -5.84 -32.03
C SER A 321 7.55 -7.03 -31.27
N SER A 322 8.26 -7.53 -30.25
CA SER A 322 7.77 -8.60 -29.38
C SER A 322 6.61 -8.13 -28.50
N MET A 323 6.67 -6.88 -28.02
CA MET A 323 5.62 -6.26 -27.22
C MET A 323 4.35 -5.98 -28.03
N GLU A 324 4.46 -5.50 -29.27
CA GLU A 324 3.29 -5.30 -30.16
C GLU A 324 2.53 -6.60 -30.41
N LYS A 325 3.25 -7.74 -30.44
CA LYS A 325 2.66 -9.07 -30.64
C LYS A 325 2.12 -9.69 -29.36
N SER A 326 2.85 -9.56 -28.25
CA SER A 326 2.59 -10.30 -27.01
C SER A 326 1.88 -9.48 -25.95
N TRP A 327 1.93 -8.15 -26.04
CA TRP A 327 1.36 -7.19 -25.09
C TRP A 327 0.56 -6.08 -25.81
N PRO A 328 -0.39 -6.43 -26.70
CA PRO A 328 -1.14 -5.44 -27.47
C PRO A 328 -2.11 -4.64 -26.60
N SER A 329 -2.29 -3.35 -26.92
CA SER A 329 -3.39 -2.54 -26.37
C SER A 329 -4.65 -2.74 -27.21
N LEU A 330 -5.76 -3.09 -26.56
CA LEU A 330 -7.08 -3.23 -27.17
C LEU A 330 -8.00 -2.02 -26.92
N SER A 331 -7.49 -0.99 -26.26
CA SER A 331 -8.24 0.22 -25.92
C SER A 331 -8.47 1.11 -27.14
N CYS A 332 -9.58 1.86 -27.14
CA CYS A 332 -9.88 2.82 -28.19
C CYS A 332 -9.38 4.24 -27.85
N PRO A 333 -8.93 5.02 -28.85
CA PRO A 333 -8.76 4.64 -30.27
C PRO A 333 -7.54 3.72 -30.48
N SER A 334 -7.48 3.08 -31.67
CA SER A 334 -6.35 2.23 -32.08
C SER A 334 -4.99 2.90 -31.85
N SER A 335 -4.09 2.19 -31.17
CA SER A 335 -2.78 2.70 -30.74
C SER A 335 -1.63 1.75 -31.10
N ASN A 336 -0.40 2.17 -30.81
CA ASN A 336 0.82 1.36 -30.94
C ASN A 336 1.29 0.77 -29.61
N GLY A 337 0.42 0.69 -28.60
CA GLY A 337 0.74 0.10 -27.30
C GLY A 337 1.56 0.99 -26.35
N LEU A 338 2.28 2.00 -26.83
CA LEU A 338 3.18 2.81 -25.99
C LEU A 338 2.51 3.39 -24.75
N ARG A 339 1.30 3.96 -24.88
CA ARG A 339 0.55 4.49 -23.73
C ARG A 339 0.24 3.41 -22.69
N PHE A 340 -0.07 2.20 -23.15
CA PHE A 340 -0.37 1.08 -22.27
C PHE A 340 0.89 0.62 -21.55
N TRP A 341 2.01 0.47 -22.26
CA TRP A 341 3.28 0.08 -21.63
C TRP A 341 3.80 1.16 -20.67
N SER A 342 3.65 2.45 -21.02
CA SER A 342 3.93 3.58 -20.11
C SER A 342 3.13 3.45 -18.82
N HIS A 343 1.82 3.17 -18.92
CA HIS A 343 0.96 2.97 -17.76
C HIS A 343 1.39 1.80 -16.89
N GLU A 344 1.68 0.65 -17.50
CA GLU A 344 2.12 -0.55 -16.78
C GLU A 344 3.48 -0.34 -16.11
N TRP A 345 4.40 0.39 -16.75
CA TRP A 345 5.67 0.78 -16.13
C TRP A 345 5.45 1.73 -14.95
N GLU A 346 4.86 2.89 -15.19
CA GLU A 346 4.72 3.96 -14.20
C GLU A 346 3.88 3.54 -12.99
N LYS A 347 2.89 2.66 -13.19
CA LYS A 347 2.03 2.17 -12.12
C LYS A 347 2.58 0.96 -11.39
N HIS A 348 3.21 0.01 -12.10
CA HIS A 348 3.61 -1.28 -11.55
C HIS A 348 5.12 -1.53 -11.63
N GLY A 349 5.73 -1.27 -12.78
CA GLY A 349 7.17 -1.47 -12.97
C GLY A 349 8.05 -0.63 -12.04
N THR A 350 7.67 0.62 -11.77
CA THR A 350 8.38 1.51 -10.82
C THR A 350 8.40 0.96 -9.39
N CYS A 351 7.45 0.10 -9.04
CA CYS A 351 7.43 -0.57 -7.73
C CYS A 351 8.34 -1.80 -7.65
N ALA A 352 9.03 -2.13 -8.74
CA ALA A 352 9.95 -3.25 -8.84
C ALA A 352 11.39 -2.80 -9.15
N GLU A 353 11.69 -1.51 -9.12
CA GLU A 353 13.01 -0.96 -9.52
C GLU A 353 14.16 -1.42 -8.64
N SER A 354 13.86 -1.91 -7.43
CA SER A 354 14.84 -2.57 -6.57
C SER A 354 15.34 -3.92 -7.14
N GLU A 355 14.60 -4.54 -8.05
CA GLU A 355 14.88 -5.87 -8.62
C GLU A 355 15.01 -5.86 -10.15
N LEU A 356 14.23 -5.02 -10.85
CA LEU A 356 14.15 -4.98 -12.31
C LEU A 356 14.12 -3.52 -12.77
N ASP A 357 15.12 -3.10 -13.53
CA ASP A 357 15.03 -1.83 -14.27
C ASP A 357 13.94 -1.89 -15.36
N GLN A 358 13.66 -0.76 -16.02
CA GLN A 358 12.60 -0.70 -17.04
C GLN A 358 12.76 -1.76 -18.12
N ARG A 359 13.98 -1.92 -18.64
CA ARG A 359 14.24 -2.88 -19.71
C ARG A 359 14.06 -4.31 -19.18
N GLU A 360 14.61 -4.61 -18.01
CA GLU A 360 14.53 -5.91 -17.36
C GLU A 360 13.08 -6.30 -17.04
N TYR A 361 12.25 -5.36 -16.59
CA TYR A 361 10.83 -5.56 -16.33
C TYR A 361 10.08 -6.04 -17.59
N PHE A 362 10.25 -5.34 -18.71
CA PHE A 362 9.60 -5.73 -19.97
C PHE A 362 10.18 -7.03 -20.54
N GLU A 363 11.49 -7.25 -20.44
CA GLU A 363 12.14 -8.46 -20.92
C GLU A 363 11.72 -9.69 -20.09
N ALA A 364 11.69 -9.57 -18.76
CA ALA A 364 11.23 -10.62 -17.85
C ALA A 364 9.77 -10.98 -18.13
N THR A 365 8.91 -9.98 -18.32
CA THR A 365 7.49 -10.22 -18.64
C THR A 365 7.31 -10.95 -19.98
N LEU A 366 8.11 -10.61 -21.00
CA LEU A 366 8.12 -11.33 -22.28
C LEU A 366 8.63 -12.78 -22.13
N LYS A 367 9.65 -13.03 -21.29
CA LYS A 367 10.14 -14.38 -20.98
C LYS A 367 9.08 -15.20 -20.25
N LEU A 368 8.36 -14.60 -19.30
CA LEU A 368 7.24 -15.23 -18.60
C LEU A 368 6.11 -15.60 -19.56
N LYS A 369 5.77 -14.74 -20.53
CA LYS A 369 4.79 -15.06 -21.58
C LYS A 369 5.17 -16.28 -22.43
N GLN A 370 6.46 -16.47 -22.71
CA GLN A 370 6.94 -17.65 -23.42
C GLN A 370 6.86 -18.91 -22.55
N LYS A 371 7.17 -18.78 -21.26
CA LYS A 371 7.13 -19.86 -20.26
C LYS A 371 5.69 -20.32 -19.95
N VAL A 372 4.77 -19.37 -19.80
CA VAL A 372 3.35 -19.61 -19.46
C VAL A 372 2.48 -19.49 -20.71
N ASN A 373 2.56 -20.48 -21.59
CA ASN A 373 1.74 -20.55 -22.81
C ASN A 373 0.34 -21.09 -22.51
N LEU A 374 -0.54 -20.20 -22.02
CA LEU A 374 -1.90 -20.55 -21.58
C LEU A 374 -2.74 -21.22 -22.66
N LEU A 375 -2.73 -20.70 -23.90
CA LEU A 375 -3.54 -21.29 -24.97
C LEU A 375 -3.12 -22.74 -25.27
N ARG A 376 -1.82 -23.01 -25.35
CA ARG A 376 -1.32 -24.38 -25.57
C ARG A 376 -1.69 -25.28 -24.39
N THR A 377 -1.53 -24.78 -23.16
CA THR A 377 -1.88 -25.53 -21.95
C THR A 377 -3.37 -25.91 -21.94
N LEU A 378 -4.26 -24.96 -22.22
CA LEU A 378 -5.71 -25.22 -22.29
C LEU A 378 -6.07 -26.18 -23.43
N LYS A 379 -5.50 -25.99 -24.63
CA LYS A 379 -5.74 -26.90 -25.77
C LYS A 379 -5.28 -28.33 -25.50
N ASN A 380 -4.18 -28.53 -24.80
CA ASN A 380 -3.71 -29.87 -24.42
C ASN A 380 -4.72 -30.60 -23.51
N ALA A 381 -5.53 -29.85 -22.76
CA ALA A 381 -6.63 -30.38 -21.95
C ALA A 381 -7.98 -30.42 -22.68
N GLY A 382 -8.01 -30.13 -23.99
CA GLY A 382 -9.24 -30.10 -24.79
C GLY A 382 -10.12 -28.87 -24.56
N ILE A 383 -9.56 -27.80 -23.98
CA ILE A 383 -10.24 -26.51 -23.75
C ILE A 383 -9.86 -25.55 -24.87
N GLU A 384 -10.79 -25.27 -25.78
CA GLU A 384 -10.56 -24.44 -26.96
C GLU A 384 -11.36 -23.14 -26.93
N PRO A 385 -10.86 -22.03 -27.51
CA PRO A 385 -11.63 -20.80 -27.68
C PRO A 385 -12.64 -20.98 -28.83
N ASP A 386 -13.72 -21.71 -28.56
CA ASP A 386 -14.70 -22.15 -29.55
C ASP A 386 -16.13 -21.64 -29.26
N ASP A 387 -16.26 -20.66 -28.38
CA ASP A 387 -17.51 -20.16 -27.76
C ASP A 387 -18.19 -21.18 -26.83
N GLY A 388 -17.54 -22.32 -26.57
CA GLY A 388 -17.99 -23.34 -25.63
C GLY A 388 -17.85 -22.91 -24.17
N PHE A 389 -18.51 -23.64 -23.29
CA PHE A 389 -18.48 -23.44 -21.84
C PHE A 389 -17.71 -24.58 -21.17
N TYR A 390 -16.83 -24.21 -20.26
CA TYR A 390 -15.97 -25.12 -19.52
C TYR A 390 -16.15 -24.86 -18.02
N THR A 391 -15.96 -25.90 -17.21
CA THR A 391 -16.00 -25.69 -15.75
C THR A 391 -14.80 -24.86 -15.30
N LEU A 392 -15.00 -23.98 -14.33
CA LEU A 392 -13.90 -23.21 -13.73
C LEU A 392 -12.80 -24.13 -13.20
N GLU A 393 -13.19 -25.27 -12.61
CA GLU A 393 -12.30 -26.33 -12.13
C GLU A 393 -11.44 -26.90 -13.26
N SER A 394 -12.03 -27.31 -14.40
CA SER A 394 -11.28 -27.83 -15.55
C SER A 394 -10.26 -26.82 -16.11
N ILE A 395 -10.59 -25.53 -16.14
CA ILE A 395 -9.66 -24.48 -16.58
C ILE A 395 -8.52 -24.35 -15.57
N SER A 396 -8.84 -24.29 -14.27
CA SER A 396 -7.87 -24.19 -13.19
C SER A 396 -6.91 -25.38 -13.17
N ASP A 397 -7.42 -26.60 -13.29
CA ASP A 397 -6.63 -27.83 -13.26
C ASP A 397 -5.72 -27.94 -14.48
N ALA A 398 -6.23 -27.63 -15.68
CA ALA A 398 -5.42 -27.63 -16.90
C ALA A 398 -4.24 -26.66 -16.79
N ILE A 399 -4.48 -25.44 -16.28
CA ILE A 399 -3.42 -24.45 -16.08
C ILE A 399 -2.45 -24.94 -15.00
N LYS A 400 -2.92 -25.46 -13.88
CA LYS A 400 -2.09 -25.99 -12.80
C LYS A 400 -1.21 -27.15 -13.27
N GLU A 401 -1.73 -28.05 -14.09
CA GLU A 401 -0.95 -29.14 -14.68
C GLU A 401 0.14 -28.61 -15.63
N GLY A 402 -0.19 -27.58 -16.43
CA GLY A 402 0.76 -26.98 -17.37
C GLY A 402 1.83 -26.07 -16.73
N THR A 403 1.55 -25.44 -15.60
CA THR A 403 2.46 -24.49 -14.93
C THR A 403 3.12 -25.06 -13.67
N GLY A 404 2.51 -26.08 -13.06
CA GLY A 404 2.85 -26.60 -11.74
C GLY A 404 2.17 -25.88 -10.57
N PHE A 405 1.44 -24.78 -10.81
CA PHE A 405 0.92 -23.89 -9.77
C PHE A 405 -0.54 -23.50 -10.01
N ALA A 406 -1.33 -23.39 -8.95
CA ALA A 406 -2.74 -23.02 -9.07
C ALA A 406 -2.86 -21.57 -9.59
N PRO A 407 -3.69 -21.30 -10.62
CA PRO A 407 -3.88 -19.94 -11.13
C PRO A 407 -4.97 -19.19 -10.37
N GLY A 408 -4.94 -17.86 -10.47
CA GLY A 408 -6.13 -17.03 -10.29
C GLY A 408 -6.88 -16.89 -11.62
N ILE A 409 -8.21 -16.97 -11.60
CA ILE A 409 -9.04 -16.83 -12.80
C ILE A 409 -10.06 -15.72 -12.58
N GLU A 410 -10.01 -14.73 -13.46
CA GLU A 410 -10.96 -13.63 -13.52
C GLU A 410 -11.86 -13.78 -14.76
N CYS A 411 -13.15 -13.53 -14.54
CA CYS A 411 -14.16 -13.53 -15.59
C CYS A 411 -14.82 -12.16 -15.68
N ASN A 412 -15.10 -11.74 -16.91
CA ASN A 412 -16.01 -10.63 -17.18
C ASN A 412 -17.32 -11.17 -17.80
N ARG A 413 -18.13 -10.28 -18.36
CA ARG A 413 -19.37 -10.65 -19.08
C ARG A 413 -19.38 -10.10 -20.49
N ASP A 414 -19.76 -10.95 -21.44
CA ASP A 414 -20.00 -10.57 -22.82
C ASP A 414 -21.26 -9.68 -22.95
N SER A 415 -21.55 -9.23 -24.16
CA SER A 415 -22.75 -8.45 -24.47
C SER A 415 -24.08 -9.18 -24.17
N ALA A 416 -24.08 -10.52 -24.17
CA ALA A 416 -25.23 -11.37 -23.84
C ALA A 416 -25.36 -11.68 -22.33
N GLY A 417 -24.34 -11.33 -21.53
CA GLY A 417 -24.29 -11.54 -20.09
C GLY A 417 -23.65 -12.86 -19.66
N ASN A 418 -23.05 -13.64 -20.58
CA ASN A 418 -22.35 -14.89 -20.26
C ASN A 418 -21.09 -14.59 -19.43
N SER A 419 -20.81 -15.42 -18.42
CA SER A 419 -19.53 -15.37 -17.70
C SER A 419 -18.45 -15.99 -18.60
N GLN A 420 -17.37 -15.27 -18.86
CA GLN A 420 -16.33 -15.71 -19.80
C GLN A 420 -14.92 -15.51 -19.28
N LEU A 421 -13.99 -16.36 -19.74
CA LEU A 421 -12.59 -16.37 -19.32
C LEU A 421 -11.90 -15.10 -19.80
N TYR A 422 -11.60 -14.21 -18.86
CA TYR A 422 -11.07 -12.89 -19.18
C TYR A 422 -9.58 -12.79 -18.87
N GLN A 423 -9.17 -12.99 -17.62
CA GLN A 423 -7.77 -12.91 -17.21
C GLN A 423 -7.35 -14.11 -16.37
N VAL A 424 -6.08 -14.47 -16.52
CA VAL A 424 -5.42 -15.53 -15.76
C VAL A 424 -4.21 -14.94 -15.05
N TYR A 425 -4.11 -15.25 -13.76
CA TYR A 425 -3.08 -14.78 -12.85
C TYR A 425 -2.19 -15.96 -12.48
N VAL A 426 -0.88 -15.81 -12.63
CA VAL A 426 0.12 -16.76 -12.13
C VAL A 426 1.14 -15.98 -11.32
N CYS A 427 1.57 -16.51 -10.17
CA CYS A 427 2.51 -15.81 -9.31
C CYS A 427 3.97 -16.10 -9.68
N VAL A 428 4.79 -15.07 -9.55
CA VAL A 428 6.22 -15.09 -9.87
C VAL A 428 6.98 -14.56 -8.65
N ASP A 429 8.15 -15.14 -8.39
CA ASP A 429 9.06 -14.62 -7.36
C ASP A 429 9.52 -13.19 -7.68
N THR A 430 10.06 -12.52 -6.68
CA THR A 430 10.48 -11.11 -6.79
C THR A 430 11.62 -10.86 -7.77
N SER A 431 12.35 -11.90 -8.18
CA SER A 431 13.32 -11.80 -9.29
C SER A 431 12.67 -11.72 -10.68
N GLY A 432 11.34 -11.88 -10.77
CA GLY A 432 10.59 -11.87 -12.03
C GLY A 432 10.86 -13.06 -12.95
N SER A 433 11.40 -14.18 -12.42
CA SER A 433 11.93 -15.28 -13.23
C SER A 433 11.24 -16.62 -13.03
N SER A 434 10.84 -16.91 -11.79
CA SER A 434 10.41 -18.24 -11.37
C SER A 434 8.96 -18.22 -10.93
N LEU A 435 8.18 -19.18 -11.44
CA LEU A 435 6.80 -19.34 -10.99
C LEU A 435 6.81 -19.87 -9.56
N ILE A 436 5.88 -19.38 -8.75
CA ILE A 436 5.68 -19.80 -7.36
C ILE A 436 4.21 -20.08 -7.09
N GLU A 437 3.93 -20.75 -5.99
CA GLU A 437 2.56 -20.85 -5.48
C GLU A 437 2.11 -19.45 -5.07
N CYS A 438 0.91 -19.07 -5.49
CA CYS A 438 0.37 -17.77 -5.15
C CYS A 438 0.11 -17.67 -3.64
N PRO A 439 0.73 -16.70 -2.93
CA PRO A 439 0.48 -16.51 -1.49
C PRO A 439 -0.99 -16.17 -1.20
N VAL A 440 -1.58 -15.41 -2.12
CA VAL A 440 -3.00 -15.03 -2.15
C VAL A 440 -3.45 -15.07 -3.61
N LEU A 441 -4.72 -15.44 -3.85
CA LEU A 441 -5.33 -15.42 -5.18
C LEU A 441 -6.36 -14.28 -5.26
N PRO A 442 -6.54 -13.63 -6.43
CA PRO A 442 -7.55 -12.61 -6.60
C PRO A 442 -8.95 -13.23 -6.43
N ARG A 443 -9.90 -12.44 -5.90
CA ARG A 443 -11.28 -12.91 -5.72
C ARG A 443 -11.92 -13.21 -7.09
N SER A 444 -12.21 -14.47 -7.35
CA SER A 444 -12.88 -14.87 -8.57
C SER A 444 -14.36 -14.43 -8.56
N LYS A 445 -14.78 -13.78 -9.64
CA LYS A 445 -16.20 -13.47 -9.94
C LYS A 445 -16.77 -14.38 -11.04
N CYS A 446 -16.10 -15.50 -11.31
CA CYS A 446 -16.50 -16.45 -12.32
C CYS A 446 -17.75 -17.24 -11.91
N GLY A 447 -18.60 -17.56 -12.89
CA GLY A 447 -19.59 -18.62 -12.75
C GLY A 447 -18.94 -20.00 -12.67
N SER A 448 -19.71 -21.03 -12.30
CA SER A 448 -19.24 -22.42 -12.34
C SER A 448 -18.92 -22.91 -13.75
N GLN A 449 -19.63 -22.35 -14.74
CA GLN A 449 -19.40 -22.52 -16.17
C GLN A 449 -18.91 -21.20 -16.75
N VAL A 450 -17.79 -21.26 -17.47
CA VAL A 450 -17.10 -20.11 -18.04
C VAL A 450 -16.97 -20.32 -19.54
N GLN A 451 -17.44 -19.36 -20.31
CA GLN A 451 -17.28 -19.36 -21.76
C GLN A 451 -15.82 -19.07 -22.14
N PHE A 452 -15.30 -19.78 -23.16
CA PHE A 452 -14.04 -19.42 -23.81
C PHE A 452 -14.33 -18.90 -25.22
N PRO A 453 -14.52 -17.58 -25.39
CA PRO A 453 -15.01 -17.02 -26.65
C PRO A 453 -13.97 -17.10 -27.76
N LYS A 454 -14.41 -17.19 -29.01
CA LYS A 454 -13.54 -17.02 -30.19
C LYS A 454 -12.97 -15.59 -30.24
N PHE A 455 -11.81 -15.42 -30.90
CA PHE A 455 -11.24 -14.09 -31.16
C PHE A 455 -11.13 -13.78 -32.65
#